data_AF-A0A6G7VJ10-F1
#
_entry.id   AF-A0A6G7VJ10-F1
#
_cell.length_a   1.000
_cell.length_b   1.000
_cell.length_c   1.000
_cell.angle_alpha   90.00
_cell.angle_beta   90.00
_cell.angle_gamma   90.00
#
_symmetry.space_group_name_H-M   'P 1'
#
loop_
_entity.id
_entity.type
_entity.pdbx_description
1 polymer ?
#
loop_
_entity_poly.entity_id
_entity_poly.type
_entity_poly.pdbx_seq_one_letter_code
_entity_poly.pdbx_strand_id
1 'polypeptide(L)'
;MKDRSKLDELDRRIAAAQTAVRPKPNEESKYRKANLAWQMVIELVAGMLIGLGIGWSLDWLFGTLPLFLATFGILGFAAGVRTMMRTAERVQEQVALARQDQDPTPGGQSED
;
A
#
# COMPACT_ATOMS: atom_id res chain seq x y z
N MET A 1 -26.91 -2.77 -41.55
CA MET A 1 -25.47 -2.74 -41.88
C MET A 1 -24.76 -1.44 -41.48
N LYS A 2 -25.44 -0.28 -41.40
CA LYS A 2 -24.83 1.03 -41.06
C LYS A 2 -24.35 1.16 -39.59
N ASP A 3 -24.88 0.34 -38.68
CA ASP A 3 -24.61 0.46 -37.24
C ASP A 3 -23.27 -0.15 -36.82
N ARG A 4 -22.84 -1.23 -37.49
CA ARG A 4 -21.57 -1.92 -37.19
C ARG A 4 -20.37 -0.99 -37.40
N SER A 5 -20.39 -0.20 -38.47
CA SER A 5 -19.31 0.74 -38.78
C SER A 5 -19.19 1.88 -37.76
N LYS A 6 -20.30 2.32 -37.15
CA LYS A 6 -20.27 3.33 -36.08
C LYS A 6 -19.74 2.74 -34.78
N LEU A 7 -20.06 1.49 -34.49
CA LEU A 7 -19.52 0.77 -33.33
C LEU A 7 -18.01 0.58 -33.47
N ASP A 8 -17.52 0.18 -34.64
CA ASP A 8 -16.09 0.02 -34.90
C ASP A 8 -15.31 1.34 -34.75
N GLU A 9 -15.92 2.46 -35.15
CA GLU A 9 -15.32 3.79 -34.98
C GLU A 9 -15.29 4.24 -33.52
N LEU A 10 -16.36 3.97 -32.76
CA LEU A 10 -16.40 4.22 -31.33
C LEU A 10 -15.39 3.35 -30.58
N ASP A 11 -15.28 2.06 -30.92
CA ASP A 11 -14.27 1.15 -30.34
C ASP A 11 -12.86 1.63 -30.64
N ARG A 12 -12.58 2.12 -31.86
CA ARG A 12 -11.29 2.76 -32.18
C ARG A 12 -11.02 3.99 -31.34
N ARG A 13 -12.01 4.87 -31.17
CA ARG A 13 -11.86 6.10 -30.39
C ARG A 13 -11.71 5.80 -28.90
N ILE A 14 -12.43 4.80 -28.39
CA ILE A 14 -12.30 4.31 -27.02
C ILE A 14 -10.93 3.68 -26.83
N ALA A 15 -10.46 2.80 -27.72
CA ALA A 15 -9.14 2.17 -27.61
C ALA A 15 -8.00 3.21 -27.66
N ALA A 16 -8.10 4.23 -28.52
CA ALA A 16 -7.14 5.32 -28.61
C ALA A 16 -7.15 6.21 -27.35
N ALA A 17 -8.33 6.48 -26.76
CA ALA A 17 -8.44 7.22 -25.51
C ALA A 17 -7.97 6.38 -24.31
N GLN A 18 -8.24 5.07 -24.29
CA GLN A 18 -7.81 4.15 -23.23
C GLN A 18 -6.29 4.02 -23.17
N THR A 19 -5.61 4.07 -24.33
CA THR A 19 -4.14 4.09 -24.39
C THR A 19 -3.54 5.41 -23.93
N ALA A 20 -4.26 6.53 -24.10
CA ALA A 20 -3.84 7.84 -23.59
C ALA A 20 -4.13 8.04 -22.09
N VAL A 21 -5.16 7.37 -21.56
CA VAL A 21 -5.57 7.43 -20.14
C VAL A 21 -4.86 6.37 -19.29
N ARG A 22 -4.40 5.26 -19.87
CA ARG A 22 -3.57 4.28 -19.15
C ARG A 22 -2.28 4.96 -18.69
N PRO A 23 -2.04 5.08 -17.36
CA PRO A 23 -0.76 5.55 -16.86
C PRO A 23 0.33 4.63 -17.41
N LYS A 24 1.43 5.21 -17.89
CA LYS A 24 2.57 4.41 -18.39
C LYS A 24 2.96 3.40 -17.30
N PRO A 25 3.12 2.10 -17.62
CA PRO A 25 3.35 1.02 -16.63
C PRO A 25 4.52 1.26 -15.66
N ASN A 26 5.47 2.12 -16.04
CA ASN A 26 6.65 2.43 -15.24
C ASN A 26 6.44 3.54 -14.19
N GLU A 27 5.49 4.45 -14.40
CA GLU A 27 5.22 5.58 -13.51
C GLU A 27 4.53 5.11 -12.22
N GLU A 28 3.47 4.30 -12.34
CA GLU A 28 2.73 3.76 -11.18
C GLU A 28 3.62 3.00 -10.20
N SER A 29 4.63 2.30 -10.70
CA SER A 29 5.54 1.50 -9.88
C SER A 29 6.41 2.34 -8.92
N LYS A 30 6.84 3.54 -9.34
CA LYS A 30 7.65 4.45 -8.51
C LYS A 30 6.79 5.11 -7.44
N TYR A 31 5.60 5.58 -7.82
CA TYR A 31 4.66 6.19 -6.88
C TYR A 31 4.19 5.19 -5.81
N ARG A 32 3.95 3.92 -6.18
CA ARG A 32 3.61 2.86 -5.20
C ARG A 32 4.69 2.64 -4.16
N LYS A 33 5.97 2.60 -4.57
CA LYS A 33 7.10 2.44 -3.63
C LYS A 33 7.26 3.64 -2.71
N ALA A 34 7.10 4.85 -3.24
CA ALA A 34 7.15 6.08 -2.45
C ALA A 34 6.01 6.13 -1.42
N ASN A 35 4.78 5.77 -1.83
CA ASN A 35 3.63 5.78 -0.93
C ASN A 35 3.77 4.73 0.19
N LEU A 36 4.34 3.57 -0.11
CA LEU A 36 4.67 2.56 0.89
C LEU A 36 5.68 3.10 1.91
N ALA A 37 6.78 3.69 1.44
CA ALA A 37 7.79 4.26 2.33
C ALA A 37 7.21 5.35 3.23
N TRP A 38 6.32 6.19 2.68
CA TRP A 38 5.63 7.24 3.43
C TRP A 38 4.69 6.67 4.50
N GLN A 39 3.90 5.64 4.18
CA GLN A 39 3.03 4.98 5.15
C GLN A 39 3.83 4.39 6.32
N MET A 40 4.96 3.75 6.04
CA MET A 40 5.83 3.22 7.09
C MET A 40 6.31 4.30 8.06
N VAL A 41 6.62 5.50 7.55
CA VAL A 41 6.99 6.65 8.39
C VAL A 41 5.80 7.13 9.21
N ILE A 42 4.62 7.27 8.61
CA ILE A 42 3.41 7.68 9.33
C ILE A 42 3.05 6.67 10.42
N GLU A 43 3.12 5.37 10.13
CA GLU A 43 2.81 4.32 11.11
C GLU A 43 3.75 4.37 12.31
N LEU A 44 5.05 4.60 12.07
CA LEU A 44 6.03 4.78 13.13
C LEU A 44 5.76 6.05 13.95
N VAL A 45 5.56 7.18 13.28
CA VAL A 45 5.32 8.47 13.92
C VAL A 45 3.99 8.47 14.68
N ALA A 46 2.93 7.90 14.11
CA ALA A 46 1.63 7.77 14.77
C ALA A 46 1.73 6.93 16.03
N GLY A 47 2.40 5.76 15.99
CA GLY A 47 2.63 4.93 17.17
C GLY A 47 3.39 5.68 18.27
N MET A 48 4.45 6.40 17.90
CA MET A 48 5.24 7.19 18.83
C MET A 48 4.43 8.37 19.42
N LEU A 49 3.70 9.12 18.61
CA LEU A 49 2.88 10.25 19.06
C LEU A 49 1.75 9.79 19.98
N ILE A 50 1.11 8.65 19.69
CA ILE A 50 0.09 8.05 20.56
C ILE A 50 0.72 7.65 21.90
N GLY A 51 1.88 6.96 21.88
CA GLY A 51 2.59 6.56 23.09
C GLY A 51 3.00 7.74 23.96
N LEU A 52 3.62 8.76 23.34
CA LEU A 52 4.02 9.98 24.05
C LEU A 52 2.82 10.80 24.52
N GLY A 53 1.75 10.90 23.72
CA GLY A 53 0.52 11.60 24.10
C GLY A 53 -0.17 10.97 25.31
N ILE A 54 -0.29 9.64 25.31
CA ILE A 54 -0.84 8.89 26.46
C ILE A 54 0.08 9.03 27.67
N GLY A 55 1.37 8.78 27.50
CA GLY A 55 2.34 8.84 28.60
C GLY A 55 2.42 10.24 29.24
N TRP A 56 2.42 11.30 28.42
CA TRP A 56 2.40 12.67 28.91
C TRP A 56 1.10 13.01 29.64
N SER A 57 -0.04 12.57 29.10
CA SER A 57 -1.34 12.79 29.74
C SER A 57 -1.42 12.12 31.12
N LEU A 58 -0.90 10.89 31.23
CA LEU A 58 -0.86 10.15 32.50
C LEU A 58 0.09 10.80 33.51
N ASP A 59 1.31 11.14 33.09
CA ASP A 59 2.26 11.79 33.99
C ASP A 59 1.73 13.14 34.50
N TRP A 60 1.00 13.89 33.66
CA TRP A 60 0.35 15.13 34.07
C TRP A 60 -0.78 14.91 35.08
N LEU A 61 -1.60 13.88 34.88
CA LEU A 61 -2.77 13.62 35.74
C LEU A 61 -2.39 13.02 37.10
N PHE A 62 -1.38 12.16 37.13
CA PHE A 62 -0.93 11.48 38.35
C PHE A 62 0.24 12.19 39.04
N GLY A 63 0.79 13.24 38.45
CA GLY A 63 1.95 13.97 38.97
C GLY A 63 3.19 13.09 39.10
N THR A 64 3.24 11.98 38.35
CA THR A 64 4.39 11.09 38.37
C THR A 64 5.57 11.75 37.66
N LEU A 65 6.78 11.39 38.11
CA LEU A 65 7.98 11.53 37.28
C LEU A 65 7.71 10.94 35.88
N PRO A 66 8.47 11.30 34.81
CA PRO A 66 8.19 10.92 33.41
C PRO A 66 8.34 9.41 33.11
N LEU A 67 7.68 8.59 33.92
CA LEU A 67 7.72 7.15 34.00
C LEU A 67 6.71 6.57 33.04
N PHE A 68 5.49 7.13 32.98
CA PHE A 68 4.51 6.73 31.98
C PHE A 68 4.94 7.21 30.59
N LEU A 69 5.49 8.41 30.46
CA LEU A 69 6.04 8.91 29.20
C LEU A 69 7.17 8.02 28.68
N ALA A 70 8.11 7.61 29.54
CA ALA A 70 9.16 6.65 29.15
C ALA A 70 8.57 5.29 28.76
N THR A 71 7.67 4.73 29.57
CA THR A 71 7.08 3.41 29.35
C THR A 71 6.21 3.37 28.09
N PHE A 72 5.26 4.29 27.96
CA PHE A 72 4.39 4.39 26.79
C PHE A 72 5.12 4.90 25.55
N GLY A 73 6.21 5.66 25.69
CA GLY A 73 7.09 5.99 24.57
C GLY A 73 7.72 4.74 23.95
N ILE A 74 8.27 3.85 24.76
CA ILE A 74 8.84 2.56 24.30
C ILE A 74 7.74 1.67 23.70
N LEU A 75 6.59 1.57 24.36
CA LEU A 75 5.46 0.79 23.85
C LEU A 75 4.90 1.36 22.53
N GLY A 76 4.79 2.68 22.42
CA GLY A 76 4.34 3.37 21.21
C GLY A 76 5.29 3.17 20.04
N PHE A 77 6.61 3.26 20.30
CA PHE A 77 7.63 2.94 19.30
C PHE A 77 7.53 1.47 18.86
N ALA A 78 7.46 0.52 19.80
CA ALA A 78 7.34 -0.90 19.49
C ALA A 78 6.06 -1.21 18.67
N ALA A 79 4.94 -0.58 19.01
CA ALA A 79 3.69 -0.69 18.25
C ALA A 79 3.82 -0.10 16.84
N GLY A 80 4.50 1.05 16.70
CA GLY A 80 4.80 1.67 15.41
C GLY A 80 5.63 0.76 14.51
N VAL A 81 6.74 0.21 15.03
CA VAL A 81 7.59 -0.74 14.30
C VAL A 81 6.82 -2.00 13.92
N ARG A 82 6.02 -2.56 14.84
CA ARG A 82 5.19 -3.74 14.55
C ARG A 82 4.19 -3.49 13.42
N THR A 83 3.59 -2.31 13.39
CA THR A 83 2.63 -1.94 12.35
C THR A 83 3.32 -1.79 11.01
N MET A 84 4.48 -1.11 10.97
CA MET A 84 5.33 -1.00 9.79
C MET A 84 5.72 -2.37 9.21
N MET A 85 6.16 -3.31 10.06
CA MET A 85 6.52 -4.66 9.61
C MET A 85 5.32 -5.40 9.02
N ARG A 86 4.15 -5.31 9.69
CA ARG A 86 2.90 -5.90 9.22
C ARG A 86 2.47 -5.33 7.86
N THR A 87 2.66 -4.04 7.65
CA THR A 87 2.38 -3.38 6.37
C THR A 87 3.33 -3.86 5.28
N ALA A 88 4.62 -4.01 5.59
CA ALA A 88 5.58 -4.58 4.66
C ALA A 88 5.23 -6.02 4.24
N GLU A 89 4.82 -6.87 5.19
CA GLU A 89 4.38 -8.25 4.93
C GLU A 89 3.16 -8.30 3.99
N ARG A 90 2.12 -7.52 4.30
CA ARG A 90 0.88 -7.46 3.47
C ARG A 90 1.17 -7.03 2.03
N VAL A 91 2.07 -6.08 1.84
CA VAL A 91 2.41 -5.62 0.48
C VAL A 91 3.21 -6.69 -0.27
N GLN A 92 4.10 -7.42 0.41
CA GLN A 92 4.81 -8.54 -0.21
C GLN A 92 3.84 -9.64 -0.67
N GLU A 93 2.88 -10.00 0.18
CA GLU A 93 1.85 -11.00 -0.13
C GLU A 93 1.02 -10.58 -1.36
N GLN A 94 0.56 -9.32 -1.42
CA GLN A 94 -0.18 -8.81 -2.57
C GLN A 94 0.62 -8.86 -3.87
N VAL A 95 1.93 -8.57 -3.80
CA VAL A 95 2.82 -8.64 -4.97
C VAL A 95 3.02 -10.10 -5.43
N ALA A 96 3.10 -11.05 -4.49
CA ALA A 96 3.23 -12.47 -4.82
C ALA A 96 1.96 -13.01 -5.50
N LEU A 97 0.78 -12.70 -4.96
CA LEU A 97 -0.51 -13.10 -5.54
C LEU A 97 -0.71 -12.50 -6.95
N ALA A 98 -0.40 -11.22 -7.13
CA ALA A 98 -0.51 -10.56 -8.43
C ALA A 98 0.43 -11.13 -9.52
N ARG A 99 1.55 -11.77 -9.13
CA ARG A 99 2.41 -12.52 -10.06
C ARG A 99 1.80 -13.87 -10.42
N GLN A 100 1.19 -14.56 -9.46
CA GLN A 100 0.60 -15.88 -9.67
C GLN A 100 -0.60 -15.83 -10.64
N ASP A 101 -1.39 -14.75 -10.59
CA ASP A 101 -2.49 -14.53 -11.54
C ASP A 101 -2.01 -14.20 -12.98
N GLN A 102 -0.73 -13.85 -13.16
CA GLN A 102 -0.15 -13.49 -14.47
C GLN A 102 0.58 -14.63 -15.18
N ASP A 103 0.84 -15.77 -14.52
CA ASP A 103 1.38 -16.98 -15.15
C ASP A 103 0.24 -17.95 -15.48
N PRO A 104 -0.32 -17.95 -16.71
CA PRO A 104 -1.15 -19.08 -17.13
C PRO A 104 -0.22 -20.28 -17.30
N THR A 105 -0.49 -21.37 -16.60
CA THR A 105 0.12 -22.68 -16.83
C THR A 105 0.21 -22.93 -18.34
N PRO A 106 1.41 -23.19 -18.93
CA PRO A 106 1.49 -23.69 -20.28
C PRO A 106 0.83 -25.08 -20.26
N GLY A 107 -0.44 -25.13 -20.66
CA GLY A 107 -1.16 -26.37 -20.84
C GLY A 107 -0.41 -27.22 -21.85
N GLY A 108 0.01 -28.41 -21.42
CA GLY A 108 0.57 -29.41 -22.30
C GLY A 108 -0.42 -29.72 -23.41
N GLN A 109 -0.09 -29.32 -24.62
CA GLN A 109 -0.60 -29.87 -25.87
C GLN A 109 0.59 -29.98 -26.81
N SER A 110 1.33 -31.08 -26.65
CA SER A 110 1.97 -31.74 -27.78
C SER A 110 1.05 -32.90 -28.17
N GLU A 111 -0.04 -32.55 -28.85
CA GLU A 111 -0.57 -33.43 -29.90
C GLU A 111 0.45 -33.33 -31.05
N ASP A 112 1.13 -34.43 -31.35
CA ASP A 112 1.65 -34.84 -32.65
C ASP A 112 2.23 -36.27 -32.53
#